data_AF-A0A1V2W4R1-F1
#
_entry.id   AF-A0A1V2W4R1-F1
#
_cell.length_a   1.000
_cell.length_b   1.000
_cell.length_c   1.000
_cell.angle_alpha   90.00
_cell.angle_beta   90.00
_cell.angle_gamma   90.00
#
_symmetry.space_group_name_H-M   'P 1'
#
loop_
_entity.id
_entity.type
_entity.pdbx_description
1 polymer ?
#
loop_
_entity_poly.entity_id
_entity_poly.type
_entity_poly.pdbx_seq_one_letter_code
_entity_poly.pdbx_strand_id
1 'polypeptide(L)'
;MPTGYTADIAKGITFEQYAWDCARAFGALVTLRDDPRAPIPERFEPDTYFQKRLEEVHATLERVSAWTPEQIAAEYQREFDASMAEYQARVDATTALRAKYDAMLAQVRAWQPPTPDHVAYKEFMESQIVESIKFDCSLGYDRAPLPQEPATWHAEWIADLKEALARNEQQQRDEVKRANDRTQWVQAIRDSFGKGQS
;
A
#
# COMPACT_ATOMS: atom_id res chain seq x y z
N MET A 1 -1.98 -27.18 -27.19
CA MET A 1 -0.86 -27.23 -26.23
C MET A 1 -1.42 -27.67 -24.89
N PRO A 2 -0.80 -28.63 -24.18
CA PRO A 2 -1.22 -28.96 -22.82
C PRO A 2 -1.03 -27.73 -21.91
N THR A 3 -1.97 -27.51 -21.00
CA THR A 3 -1.80 -26.51 -19.94
C THR A 3 -0.72 -26.99 -18.96
N GLY A 4 -0.14 -26.07 -18.18
CA GLY A 4 0.83 -26.42 -17.13
C GLY A 4 0.31 -27.51 -16.18
N TYR A 5 -1.01 -27.53 -15.89
CA TYR A 5 -1.65 -28.54 -15.02
C TYR A 5 -1.81 -29.91 -15.68
N THR A 6 -1.90 -29.96 -17.01
CA THR A 6 -2.14 -31.22 -17.76
C THR A 6 -0.86 -31.84 -18.36
N ALA A 7 0.23 -31.09 -18.39
CA ALA A 7 1.48 -31.52 -19.04
C ALA A 7 2.07 -32.78 -18.40
N ASP A 8 1.92 -32.92 -17.08
CA ASP A 8 2.48 -34.05 -16.32
C ASP A 8 1.59 -35.30 -16.36
N ILE A 9 0.35 -35.21 -16.84
CA ILE A 9 -0.51 -36.38 -17.09
C ILE A 9 0.18 -37.34 -18.08
N ALA A 10 0.82 -36.81 -19.12
CA ALA A 10 1.56 -37.61 -20.09
C ALA A 10 2.77 -38.34 -19.49
N LYS A 11 3.26 -37.90 -18.32
CA LYS A 11 4.35 -38.52 -17.56
C LYS A 11 3.85 -39.58 -16.56
N GLY A 12 2.53 -39.80 -16.49
CA GLY A 12 1.94 -40.84 -15.65
C GLY A 12 1.75 -40.47 -14.19
N ILE A 13 1.51 -39.18 -13.87
CA ILE A 13 1.17 -38.76 -12.50
C ILE A 13 -0.13 -39.41 -11.99
N THR A 14 -0.28 -39.52 -10.67
CA THR A 14 -1.50 -40.03 -10.05
C THR A 14 -2.63 -38.99 -10.10
N PHE A 15 -3.88 -39.44 -9.93
CA PHE A 15 -5.03 -38.52 -9.81
C PHE A 15 -4.88 -37.57 -8.61
N GLU A 16 -4.37 -38.06 -7.49
CA GLU A 16 -4.10 -37.25 -6.31
C GLU A 16 -3.06 -36.15 -6.61
N GLN A 17 -1.97 -36.48 -7.31
CA GLN A 17 -0.97 -35.50 -7.74
C GLN A 17 -1.59 -34.43 -8.63
N TYR A 18 -2.38 -34.83 -9.63
CA TYR A 18 -3.08 -33.90 -10.53
C TYR A 18 -4.08 -32.99 -9.78
N ALA A 19 -4.80 -33.53 -8.79
CA ALA A 19 -5.74 -32.76 -8.00
C ALA A 19 -5.04 -31.71 -7.13
N TRP A 20 -3.89 -32.05 -6.51
CA TRP A 20 -3.09 -31.10 -5.74
C TRP A 20 -2.46 -30.01 -6.61
N ASP A 21 -2.02 -30.35 -7.81
CA ASP A 21 -1.50 -29.36 -8.76
C ASP A 21 -2.59 -28.37 -9.19
N CYS A 22 -3.82 -28.85 -9.44
CA CYS A 22 -4.97 -27.99 -9.66
C CYS A 22 -5.31 -27.15 -8.42
N ALA A 23 -5.25 -27.74 -7.22
CA ALA A 23 -5.57 -27.06 -5.96
C ALA A 23 -4.72 -25.80 -5.72
N ARG A 24 -3.46 -25.77 -6.20
CA ARG A 24 -2.59 -24.57 -6.14
C ARG A 24 -3.13 -23.36 -6.91
N ALA A 25 -4.05 -23.56 -7.86
CA ALA A 25 -4.69 -22.48 -8.59
C ALA A 25 -5.94 -21.91 -7.90
N PHE A 26 -6.42 -22.53 -6.82
CA PHE A 26 -7.72 -22.24 -6.21
C PHE A 26 -7.63 -22.17 -4.67
N GLY A 27 -8.66 -21.56 -4.06
CA GLY A 27 -8.90 -21.66 -2.61
C GLY A 27 -7.70 -21.28 -1.74
N ALA A 28 -7.34 -22.17 -0.83
CA ALA A 28 -6.33 -21.92 0.20
C ALA A 28 -4.88 -21.85 -0.31
N LEU A 29 -4.60 -22.40 -1.50
CA LEU A 29 -3.25 -22.56 -2.03
C LEU A 29 -2.91 -21.59 -3.17
N VAL A 30 -3.80 -20.65 -3.48
CA VAL A 30 -3.58 -19.67 -4.56
C VAL A 30 -2.29 -18.86 -4.38
N THR A 31 -1.85 -18.64 -3.14
CA THR A 31 -0.57 -17.97 -2.83
C THR A 31 0.65 -18.81 -3.15
N LEU A 32 0.49 -20.13 -3.35
CA LEU A 32 1.53 -21.07 -3.74
C LEU A 32 1.51 -21.36 -5.25
N ARG A 33 0.63 -20.69 -6.03
CA ARG A 33 0.46 -20.93 -7.47
C ARG A 33 1.77 -20.79 -8.24
N ASP A 34 2.55 -19.78 -7.91
CA ASP A 34 3.74 -19.39 -8.67
C ASP A 34 5.00 -20.17 -8.23
N ASP A 35 4.92 -20.96 -7.15
CA ASP A 35 5.95 -21.92 -6.72
C ASP A 35 5.37 -23.36 -6.63
N PRO A 36 5.44 -24.12 -7.75
CA PRO A 36 4.93 -25.49 -7.80
C PRO A 36 5.63 -26.47 -6.85
N ARG A 37 6.82 -26.11 -6.34
CA ARG A 37 7.60 -26.95 -5.43
C ARG A 37 7.38 -26.60 -3.97
N ALA A 38 6.65 -25.52 -3.67
CA ALA A 38 6.35 -25.13 -2.32
C ALA A 38 5.61 -26.27 -1.59
N PRO A 39 6.04 -26.62 -0.36
CA PRO A 39 5.33 -27.60 0.45
C PRO A 39 3.94 -27.04 0.78
N ILE A 40 2.91 -27.87 0.61
CA ILE A 40 1.54 -27.52 0.96
C ILE A 40 1.43 -27.61 2.50
N PRO A 41 1.19 -26.50 3.21
CA PRO A 41 1.16 -26.50 4.67
C PRO A 41 0.08 -27.44 5.22
N GLU A 42 0.37 -28.10 6.34
CA GLU A 42 -0.66 -28.86 7.04
C GLU A 42 -1.72 -27.97 7.67
N ARG A 43 -1.25 -26.82 8.17
CA ARG A 43 -2.04 -25.79 8.82
C ARG A 43 -1.55 -24.42 8.40
N PHE A 44 -2.48 -23.47 8.32
CA PHE A 44 -2.19 -22.05 8.20
C PHE A 44 -2.35 -21.42 9.57
N GLU A 45 -1.37 -20.60 9.95
CA GLU A 45 -1.46 -19.76 11.14
C GLU A 45 -1.80 -18.32 10.73
N PRO A 46 -2.57 -17.59 11.56
CA PRO A 46 -2.82 -16.18 11.32
C PRO A 46 -1.53 -15.37 11.39
N ASP A 47 -1.43 -14.33 10.56
CA ASP A 47 -0.36 -13.33 10.69
C ASP A 47 -0.51 -12.56 12.03
N THR A 48 0.63 -12.19 12.62
CA THR A 48 0.72 -11.38 13.85
C THR A 48 0.61 -9.87 13.60
N TYR A 49 0.57 -9.43 12.34
CA TYR A 49 0.54 -8.01 11.97
C TYR A 49 -0.58 -7.23 12.66
N PHE A 50 -1.83 -7.70 12.58
CA PHE A 50 -2.96 -7.00 13.19
C PHE A 50 -2.95 -7.08 14.71
N GLN A 51 -2.46 -8.19 15.29
CA GLN A 51 -2.24 -8.31 16.73
C GLN A 51 -1.24 -7.27 17.24
N LYS A 52 -0.07 -7.14 16.61
CA LYS A 52 0.93 -6.14 16.99
C LYS A 52 0.36 -4.71 16.85
N ARG A 53 -0.36 -4.45 15.77
CA ARG A 53 -0.99 -3.15 15.55
C ARG A 53 -2.08 -2.82 16.58
N LEU A 54 -2.82 -3.82 17.07
CA LEU A 54 -3.75 -3.65 18.19
C LEU A 54 -3.03 -3.22 19.46
N GLU A 55 -1.95 -3.90 19.81
CA GLU A 55 -1.13 -3.57 20.99
C GLU A 55 -0.58 -2.14 20.90
N GLU A 56 -0.05 -1.75 19.73
CA GLU A 56 0.49 -0.40 19.49
C GLU A 56 -0.59 0.69 19.57
N VAL A 57 -1.74 0.48 18.92
CA VAL A 57 -2.85 1.44 18.92
C VAL A 57 -3.44 1.57 20.32
N HIS A 58 -3.62 0.45 21.04
CA HIS A 58 -4.12 0.45 22.41
C HIS A 58 -3.17 1.21 23.35
N ALA A 59 -1.89 0.87 23.34
CA ALA A 59 -0.89 1.56 24.17
C ALA A 59 -0.81 3.06 23.85
N THR A 60 -0.94 3.41 22.58
CA THR A 60 -1.00 4.82 22.15
C THR A 60 -2.24 5.50 22.71
N LEU A 61 -3.42 4.90 22.55
CA LEU A 61 -4.69 5.43 23.04
C LEU A 61 -4.66 5.65 24.54
N GLU A 62 -4.19 4.68 25.32
CA GLU A 62 -4.03 4.81 26.78
C GLU A 62 -3.12 5.97 27.14
N ARG A 63 -1.94 6.04 26.49
CA ARG A 63 -0.95 7.09 26.73
C ARG A 63 -1.50 8.47 26.43
N VAL A 64 -2.12 8.67 25.26
CA VAL A 64 -2.60 10.00 24.84
C VAL A 64 -3.87 10.40 25.58
N SER A 65 -4.70 9.44 26.00
CA SER A 65 -5.90 9.73 26.80
C SER A 65 -5.56 10.26 28.20
N ALA A 66 -4.34 10.00 28.69
CA ALA A 66 -3.87 10.45 29.99
C ALA A 66 -3.14 11.80 29.96
N TRP A 67 -3.07 12.47 28.80
CA TRP A 67 -2.38 13.75 28.67
C TRP A 67 -3.07 14.89 29.40
N THR A 68 -2.28 15.78 29.99
CA THR A 68 -2.77 17.04 30.55
C THR A 68 -3.00 18.08 29.44
N PRO A 69 -3.80 19.14 29.68
CA PRO A 69 -3.98 20.22 28.71
C PRO A 69 -2.65 20.84 28.23
N GLU A 70 -1.65 20.95 29.10
CA GLU A 70 -0.33 21.47 28.75
C GLU A 70 0.44 20.54 27.82
N GLN A 71 0.36 19.21 28.04
CA GLN A 71 0.96 18.21 27.16
C GLN A 71 0.28 18.20 25.78
N ILE A 72 -1.05 18.31 25.77
CA ILE A 72 -1.84 18.41 24.53
C ILE A 72 -1.41 19.65 23.73
N ALA A 73 -1.34 20.82 24.39
CA ALA A 73 -0.93 22.06 23.73
C ALA A 73 0.50 22.01 23.20
N ALA A 74 1.44 21.46 23.98
CA ALA A 74 2.84 21.34 23.58
C ALA A 74 3.02 20.41 22.38
N GLU A 75 2.33 19.26 22.37
CA GLU A 75 2.41 18.32 21.26
C GLU A 75 1.72 18.86 20.01
N TYR A 76 0.54 19.47 20.16
CA TYR A 76 -0.16 20.12 19.06
C TYR A 76 0.74 21.15 18.38
N GLN A 77 1.41 22.01 19.17
CA GLN A 77 2.31 23.01 18.63
C GLN A 77 3.47 22.36 17.86
N ARG A 78 4.06 21.29 18.40
CA ARG A 78 5.14 20.54 17.74
C ARG A 78 4.70 19.97 16.38
N GLU A 79 3.54 19.31 16.34
CA GLU A 79 2.99 18.71 15.12
C GLU A 79 2.57 19.76 14.08
N PHE A 80 1.99 20.87 14.54
CA PHE A 80 1.63 21.99 13.68
C PHE A 80 2.86 22.65 13.07
N ASP A 81 3.89 22.94 13.87
CA ASP A 81 5.14 23.53 13.40
C ASP A 81 5.87 22.62 12.41
N ALA A 82 5.91 21.31 12.68
CA ALA A 82 6.47 20.32 11.76
C ALA A 82 5.70 20.29 10.43
N SER A 83 4.37 20.23 10.48
CA SER A 83 3.51 20.25 9.29
C SER A 83 3.67 21.53 8.47
N MET A 84 3.78 22.67 9.15
CA MET A 84 4.04 23.97 8.52
C MET A 84 5.42 24.02 7.87
N ALA A 85 6.45 23.51 8.53
CA ALA A 85 7.81 23.45 7.99
C ALA A 85 7.88 22.55 6.74
N GLU A 86 7.24 21.39 6.76
CA GLU A 86 7.17 20.50 5.60
C GLU A 86 6.39 21.12 4.45
N TYR A 87 5.26 21.78 4.74
CA TYR A 87 4.50 22.52 3.74
C TYR A 87 5.35 23.60 3.08
N GLN A 88 6.05 24.42 3.88
CA GLN A 88 6.93 25.45 3.36
C GLN A 88 8.07 24.86 2.52
N ALA A 89 8.69 23.77 2.97
CA ALA A 89 9.74 23.09 2.22
C ALA A 89 9.25 22.59 0.85
N ARG A 90 8.01 22.07 0.77
CA ARG A 90 7.39 21.67 -0.50
C ARG A 90 7.10 22.87 -1.41
N VAL A 91 6.58 23.97 -0.86
CA VAL A 91 6.34 25.21 -1.60
C VAL A 91 7.64 25.76 -2.17
N ASP A 92 8.71 25.79 -1.38
CA ASP A 92 10.03 26.27 -1.79
C ASP A 92 10.64 25.37 -2.86
N ALA A 93 10.60 24.05 -2.66
CA ALA A 93 11.10 23.07 -3.64
C ALA A 93 10.35 23.17 -4.98
N THR A 94 9.02 23.32 -4.92
CA THR A 94 8.16 23.47 -6.10
C THR A 94 8.45 24.77 -6.83
N THR A 95 8.59 25.87 -6.09
CA THR A 95 8.94 27.19 -6.66
C THR A 95 10.31 27.15 -7.34
N ALA A 96 11.29 26.54 -6.68
CA ALA A 96 12.63 26.37 -7.23
C ALA A 96 12.65 25.47 -8.47
N LEU A 97 11.87 24.39 -8.50
CA LEU A 97 11.73 23.52 -9.67
C LEU A 97 11.08 24.27 -10.84
N ARG A 98 10.00 25.00 -10.57
CA ARG A 98 9.32 25.79 -11.58
C ARG A 98 10.24 26.82 -12.22
N ALA A 99 11.05 27.52 -11.42
CA ALA A 99 12.04 28.46 -11.95
C ALA A 99 13.05 27.80 -12.91
N LYS A 100 13.48 26.57 -12.63
CA LYS A 100 14.37 25.81 -13.53
C LYS A 100 13.67 25.44 -14.84
N TYR A 101 12.41 25.01 -14.78
CA TYR A 101 11.63 24.72 -15.98
C TYR A 101 11.37 25.98 -16.82
N ASP A 102 10.98 27.09 -16.19
CA ASP A 102 10.76 28.36 -16.88
C ASP A 102 12.04 28.85 -17.58
N ALA A 103 13.21 28.69 -16.93
CA ALA A 103 14.50 29.03 -17.52
C ALA A 103 14.86 28.15 -18.72
N MET A 104 14.57 26.84 -18.67
CA MET A 104 14.79 25.94 -19.80
C MET A 104 13.81 26.23 -20.94
N LEU A 105 12.54 26.47 -20.61
CA LEU A 105 11.50 26.81 -21.58
C LEU A 105 11.86 28.10 -22.34
N ALA A 106 12.39 29.11 -21.64
CA ALA A 106 12.90 30.32 -22.28
C ALA A 106 14.01 30.03 -23.30
N GLN A 107 14.94 29.12 -22.97
CA GLN A 107 16.00 28.71 -23.90
C GLN A 107 15.44 27.97 -25.11
N VAL A 108 14.53 27.00 -24.91
CA VAL A 108 13.88 26.28 -26.01
C VAL A 108 13.14 27.25 -26.93
N ARG A 109 12.42 28.22 -26.37
CA ARG A 109 11.70 29.25 -27.13
C ARG A 109 12.64 30.17 -27.92
N ALA A 110 13.78 30.54 -27.35
CA ALA A 110 14.78 31.38 -28.02
C ALA A 110 15.59 30.62 -29.10
N TRP A 111 15.72 29.31 -28.97
CA TRP A 111 16.46 28.48 -29.92
C TRP A 111 15.83 28.50 -31.31
N GLN A 112 16.63 28.74 -32.34
CA GLN A 112 16.19 28.66 -33.73
C GLN A 112 16.46 27.25 -34.26
N PRO A 113 15.43 26.53 -34.74
CA PRO A 113 15.61 25.22 -35.35
C PRO A 113 16.55 25.31 -36.57
N PRO A 114 17.56 24.43 -36.71
CA PRO A 114 18.57 24.53 -37.76
C PRO A 114 18.03 24.15 -39.14
N THR A 115 16.94 23.36 -39.20
CA THR A 115 16.24 22.99 -40.43
C THR A 115 14.73 22.94 -40.19
N PRO A 116 13.90 22.97 -41.24
CA PRO A 116 12.45 22.81 -41.11
C PRO A 116 12.01 21.55 -40.35
N ASP A 117 12.74 20.44 -40.51
CA ASP A 117 12.44 19.17 -39.83
C ASP A 117 12.55 19.26 -38.30
N HIS A 118 13.29 20.25 -37.78
CA HIS A 118 13.48 20.44 -36.33
C HIS A 118 12.41 21.34 -35.69
N VAL A 119 11.47 21.89 -36.47
CA VAL A 119 10.37 22.72 -35.92
C VAL A 119 9.49 21.88 -34.98
N ALA A 120 9.03 20.71 -35.45
CA ALA A 120 8.23 19.80 -34.62
C ALA A 120 9.02 19.29 -33.40
N TYR A 121 10.34 19.14 -33.52
CA TYR A 121 11.20 18.77 -32.39
C TYR A 121 11.23 19.87 -31.31
N LYS A 122 11.33 21.14 -31.71
CA LYS A 122 11.23 22.28 -30.79
C LYS A 122 9.88 22.33 -30.09
N GLU A 123 8.79 22.18 -30.85
CA GLU A 123 7.42 22.18 -30.32
C GLU A 123 7.23 21.06 -29.31
N PHE A 124 7.77 19.87 -29.59
CA PHE A 124 7.77 18.75 -28.65
C PHE A 124 8.56 19.06 -27.38
N MET A 125 9.77 19.60 -27.47
CA MET A 125 10.55 20.01 -26.28
C MET A 125 9.79 21.01 -25.41
N GLU A 126 9.16 22.01 -26.03
CA GLU A 126 8.33 22.98 -25.33
C GLU A 126 7.12 22.32 -24.67
N SER A 127 6.41 21.42 -25.38
CA SER A 127 5.24 20.74 -24.84
C SER A 127 5.59 19.90 -23.61
N GLN A 128 6.71 19.18 -23.63
CA GLN A 128 7.15 18.37 -22.49
C GLN A 128 7.40 19.23 -21.25
N ILE A 129 8.07 20.38 -21.40
CA ILE A 129 8.34 21.27 -20.27
C ILE A 129 7.04 21.89 -19.73
N VAL A 130 6.14 22.31 -20.61
CA VAL A 130 4.84 22.88 -20.21
C VAL A 130 3.98 21.85 -19.47
N GLU A 131 3.99 20.59 -19.92
CA GLU A 131 3.30 19.50 -19.24
C GLU A 131 3.93 19.20 -17.87
N SER A 132 5.26 19.08 -17.78
CA SER A 132 5.95 18.91 -16.49
C SER A 132 5.65 20.04 -15.50
N ILE A 133 5.61 21.31 -15.93
CA ILE A 133 5.21 22.42 -15.04
C ILE A 133 3.81 22.20 -14.48
N LYS A 134 2.86 21.68 -15.28
CA LYS A 134 1.48 21.43 -14.81
C LYS A 134 1.40 20.31 -13.78
N PHE A 135 2.17 19.24 -13.95
CA PHE A 135 2.12 18.08 -13.06
C PHE A 135 3.03 18.26 -11.84
N ASP A 136 4.29 18.62 -12.06
CA ASP A 136 5.33 18.63 -11.03
C ASP A 136 5.30 19.91 -10.19
N CYS A 137 4.71 21.00 -10.70
CA CYS A 137 4.66 22.29 -10.01
C CYS A 137 3.25 22.73 -9.60
N SER A 138 2.29 21.81 -9.59
CA SER A 138 0.95 22.10 -9.09
C SER A 138 0.89 22.03 -7.57
N LEU A 139 0.64 23.18 -6.94
CA LEU A 139 0.32 23.27 -5.51
C LEU A 139 -1.20 23.26 -5.25
N GLY A 140 -2.03 22.97 -6.27
CA GLY A 140 -3.48 23.16 -6.19
C GLY A 140 -4.18 22.30 -5.12
N TYR A 141 -3.59 21.17 -4.75
CA TYR A 141 -4.07 20.30 -3.67
C TYR A 141 -3.29 20.48 -2.36
N ASP A 142 -2.14 21.16 -2.39
CA ASP A 142 -1.34 21.45 -1.21
C ASP A 142 -1.93 22.63 -0.45
N ARG A 143 -2.65 22.32 0.63
CA ARG A 143 -3.18 23.34 1.54
C ARG A 143 -2.23 23.54 2.69
N ALA A 144 -1.99 24.79 3.04
CA ALA A 144 -1.30 25.11 4.28
C ALA A 144 -2.08 24.48 5.44
N PRO A 145 -1.39 23.86 6.42
CA PRO A 145 -2.01 23.46 7.67
C PRO A 145 -2.78 24.62 8.29
N LEU A 146 -4.03 24.36 8.67
CA LEU A 146 -4.86 25.36 9.34
C LEU A 146 -4.73 25.17 10.85
N PRO A 147 -4.63 26.27 11.62
CA PRO A 147 -4.61 26.17 13.07
C PRO A 147 -5.95 25.62 13.57
N GLN A 148 -5.88 24.88 14.66
CA GLN A 148 -7.00 24.22 15.33
C GLN A 148 -6.79 24.35 16.84
N GLU A 149 -7.88 24.35 17.59
CA GLU A 149 -7.79 24.29 19.05
C GLU A 149 -7.16 22.96 19.50
N PRO A 150 -6.11 22.96 20.36
CA PRO A 150 -5.40 21.74 20.76
C PRO A 150 -6.31 20.65 21.34
N ALA A 151 -7.33 21.04 22.11
CA ALA A 151 -8.30 20.11 22.68
C ALA A 151 -9.16 19.42 21.61
N THR A 152 -9.51 20.13 20.52
CA THR A 152 -10.25 19.55 19.39
C THR A 152 -9.38 18.58 18.61
N TRP A 153 -8.13 18.98 18.30
CA TRP A 153 -7.16 18.11 17.64
C TRP A 153 -6.93 16.80 18.41
N HIS A 154 -6.78 16.90 19.74
CA HIS A 154 -6.61 15.72 20.60
C HIS A 154 -7.85 14.82 20.65
N ALA A 155 -9.04 15.41 20.70
CA ALA A 155 -10.29 14.65 20.67
C ALA A 155 -10.47 13.88 19.35
N GLU A 156 -10.13 14.50 18.22
CA GLU A 156 -10.12 13.87 16.90
C GLU A 156 -9.10 12.73 16.83
N TRP A 157 -7.88 12.95 17.34
CA TRP A 157 -6.87 11.88 17.40
C TRP A 157 -7.33 10.69 18.23
N ILE A 158 -7.96 10.92 19.39
CA ILE A 158 -8.55 9.86 20.20
C ILE A 158 -9.66 9.12 19.43
N ALA A 159 -10.50 9.83 18.68
CA ALA A 159 -11.55 9.21 17.87
C ALA A 159 -10.95 8.32 16.77
N ASP A 160 -9.93 8.80 16.06
CA ASP A 160 -9.22 8.04 15.03
C ASP A 160 -8.54 6.78 15.59
N LEU A 161 -7.95 6.87 16.78
CA LEU A 161 -7.35 5.72 17.46
C LEU A 161 -8.41 4.68 17.85
N LYS A 162 -9.60 5.10 18.30
CA LYS A 162 -10.72 4.19 18.58
C LYS A 162 -11.23 3.49 17.32
N GLU A 163 -11.37 4.23 16.23
CA GLU A 163 -11.72 3.63 14.94
C GLU A 163 -10.64 2.66 14.45
N ALA A 164 -9.37 3.03 14.56
CA ALA A 164 -8.25 2.17 14.22
C ALA A 164 -8.26 0.89 15.06
N LEU A 165 -8.54 0.99 16.37
CA LEU A 165 -8.65 -0.18 17.25
C LEU A 165 -9.75 -1.11 16.75
N ALA A 166 -10.97 -0.60 16.54
CA ALA A 166 -12.10 -1.39 16.06
C ALA A 166 -11.83 -2.06 14.68
N ARG A 167 -11.19 -1.31 13.76
CA ARG A 167 -10.78 -1.84 12.45
C ARG A 167 -9.77 -2.98 12.59
N ASN A 168 -8.73 -2.79 13.40
CA ASN A 168 -7.70 -3.82 13.60
C ASN A 168 -8.24 -5.06 14.31
N GLU A 169 -9.20 -4.91 15.24
CA GLU A 169 -9.85 -6.04 15.88
C GLU A 169 -10.63 -6.89 14.88
N GLN A 170 -11.37 -6.22 13.98
CA GLN A 170 -12.08 -6.91 12.91
C GLN A 170 -11.10 -7.63 11.98
N GLN A 171 -10.03 -6.97 11.56
CA GLN A 171 -9.02 -7.57 10.69
C GLN A 171 -8.30 -8.75 11.34
N GLN A 172 -8.02 -8.69 12.65
CA GLN A 172 -7.46 -9.80 13.40
C GLN A 172 -8.42 -11.00 13.43
N ARG A 173 -9.73 -10.76 13.66
CA ARG A 173 -10.75 -11.82 13.59
C ARG A 173 -10.81 -12.44 12.19
N ASP A 174 -10.77 -11.62 11.16
CA ASP A 174 -10.82 -12.08 9.77
C ASP A 174 -9.54 -12.82 9.35
N GLU A 175 -8.37 -12.43 9.85
CA GLU A 175 -7.12 -13.15 9.66
C GLU A 175 -7.16 -14.54 10.32
N VAL A 176 -7.59 -14.62 11.57
CA VAL A 176 -7.80 -15.91 12.28
C VAL A 176 -8.80 -16.78 11.53
N LYS A 177 -9.92 -16.20 11.08
CA LYS A 177 -10.91 -16.94 10.29
C LYS A 177 -10.30 -17.44 8.97
N ARG A 178 -9.58 -16.59 8.23
CA ARG A 178 -8.94 -16.97 6.96
C ARG A 178 -7.94 -18.10 7.15
N ALA A 179 -7.11 -18.06 8.20
CA ALA A 179 -6.17 -19.13 8.52
C ALA A 179 -6.89 -20.47 8.83
N ASN A 180 -7.97 -20.41 9.61
CA ASN A 180 -8.79 -21.59 9.93
C ASN A 180 -9.50 -22.15 8.69
N ASP A 181 -10.15 -21.30 7.89
CA ASP A 181 -10.85 -21.70 6.66
C ASP A 181 -9.87 -22.35 5.67
N ARG A 182 -8.67 -21.78 5.52
CA ARG A 182 -7.60 -22.35 4.67
C ARG A 182 -7.15 -23.72 5.14
N THR A 183 -6.96 -23.87 6.45
CA THR A 183 -6.59 -25.15 7.07
C THR A 183 -7.67 -26.20 6.83
N GLN A 184 -8.93 -25.87 7.08
CA GLN A 184 -10.07 -26.77 6.84
C GLN A 184 -10.18 -27.17 5.36
N TRP A 185 -9.97 -26.21 4.45
CA TRP A 185 -10.02 -26.47 3.01
C TRP A 185 -8.95 -27.47 2.55
N VAL A 186 -7.70 -27.32 3.02
CA VAL A 186 -6.62 -28.28 2.69
C VAL A 186 -6.88 -29.65 3.33
N GLN A 187 -7.35 -29.68 4.58
CA GLN A 187 -7.67 -30.94 5.25
C GLN A 187 -8.77 -31.71 4.52
N ALA A 188 -9.82 -31.03 4.03
CA ALA A 188 -10.90 -31.66 3.28
C ALA A 188 -10.39 -32.35 2.00
N ILE A 189 -9.42 -31.76 1.30
CA ILE A 189 -8.78 -32.38 0.13
C ILE A 189 -7.96 -33.60 0.57
N ARG A 190 -7.15 -33.51 1.63
CA ARG A 190 -6.39 -34.67 2.17
C ARG A 190 -7.31 -35.83 2.54
N ASP A 191 -8.38 -35.55 3.27
CA ASP A 191 -9.35 -36.56 3.71
C ASP A 191 -10.06 -37.24 2.53
N SER A 192 -10.22 -36.54 1.40
CA SER A 192 -10.82 -37.11 0.19
C SER A 192 -9.99 -38.24 -0.42
N PHE A 193 -8.66 -38.25 -0.17
CA PHE A 193 -7.75 -39.31 -0.61
C PHE A 193 -7.44 -40.32 0.52
N GLY A 194 -7.52 -39.91 1.78
CA GLY A 194 -7.28 -40.79 2.93
C GLY A 194 -8.38 -41.84 3.21
N LYS A 195 -9.63 -41.61 2.76
CA LYS A 195 -10.78 -42.50 3.01
C LYS A 195 -10.83 -43.76 2.13
N GLY A 196 -9.83 -44.00 1.28
CA GLY A 196 -9.74 -45.17 0.39
C GLY A 196 -8.83 -46.30 0.90
N GLN A 197 -8.25 -46.18 2.09
CA GLN A 197 -7.41 -47.22 2.72
C GLN A 197 -8.09 -47.77 3.98
N SER A 198 -9.21 -48.48 3.80
CA SER A 198 -9.80 -49.34 4.83
C SER A 198 -10.55 -50.49 4.18
#